data_AF-A0A672YKP7-F1
#
_entry.id   AF-A0A672YKP7-F1
#
_cell.length_a   1.000
_cell.length_b   1.000
_cell.length_c   1.000
_cell.angle_alpha   90.00
_cell.angle_beta   90.00
_cell.angle_gamma   90.00
#
_symmetry.space_group_name_H-M   'P 1'
#
loop_
_entity.id
_entity.type
_entity.pdbx_description
1 polymer ?
#
loop_
_entity_poly.entity_id
_entity_poly.type
_entity_poly.pdbx_seq_one_letter_code
_entity_poly.pdbx_strand_id
1 'polypeptide(L)'
;MHINVSSVFSLPQDAYHSHRPKEKFRPDSNNNENSVPKDFDTIDSNSNLGARSQHQRGPVSNAKRKLDKAQGQGMLGNQLMKSLSTLLSKPKGRGTVTTTPTSVNPTPQAPTVPALAQGSSHIQQLKKTNSTPGKEAISALSRAKSRECRQQIVEVYCKHKERALMPEKVPRYCPIEGETGMTTSQTPAPSVPVRIAFVLVVHGRASRQFQRLFKAIYHASHYYYIHVDKRSNYLHREVLVLAQKYPNVRVTPWRMSTIWGGASLLTMYLRSMDDLLRMADWSWDFFINLSAADYPIRTNEQLVSFLSKYRNMNFIKSHGRDNARFIRKQGLDRLFLECDTHMWRLGDRKIPEGIAVDGRFYTYTLLPAESFFHTVLENSAHCQTMVDNNLRLTNWNRKLGCKCQYKHIVDWCGCSPNDFKPSDLPRFQQASRPTFFARKFEASVSQDIISQLDSYLFGAYASAGDGRSGLSDAALSHYHAFARMGLSRAASSLQGHPKDNSCSCHYL
;
A
#
# COMPACT_ATOMS: atom_id res chain seq x y z
N MET A 1 33.42 -27.24 -63.21
CA MET A 1 33.18 -26.11 -64.12
C MET A 1 33.25 -24.85 -63.28
N HIS A 2 34.27 -24.03 -63.53
CA HIS A 2 34.58 -22.76 -62.88
C HIS A 2 33.69 -21.62 -63.39
N ILE A 3 33.80 -20.48 -62.68
CA ILE A 3 33.65 -19.05 -63.04
C ILE A 3 32.76 -18.41 -61.95
N ASN A 4 33.24 -17.72 -60.91
CA ASN A 4 34.20 -16.63 -60.76
C ASN A 4 33.75 -15.31 -61.40
N VAL A 5 33.40 -14.32 -60.57
CA VAL A 5 33.59 -12.90 -60.89
C VAL A 5 34.17 -12.22 -59.65
N SER A 6 35.48 -12.00 -59.71
CA SER A 6 36.24 -11.07 -58.90
C SER A 6 36.00 -9.63 -59.36
N SER A 7 36.00 -8.67 -58.42
CA SER A 7 36.73 -7.39 -58.49
C SER A 7 36.24 -6.46 -57.36
N VAL A 8 37.03 -5.64 -56.63
CA VAL A 8 38.45 -5.27 -56.60
C VAL A 8 38.62 -4.44 -55.28
N PHE A 9 39.77 -4.58 -54.61
CA PHE A 9 40.56 -3.68 -53.72
C PHE A 9 39.91 -2.36 -53.19
N SER A 10 40.17 -1.82 -51.98
CA SER A 10 41.38 -1.79 -51.14
C SER A 10 41.05 -1.23 -49.74
N LEU A 11 41.81 -1.66 -48.72
CA LEU A 11 41.92 -1.00 -47.40
C LEU A 11 42.88 0.19 -47.45
N PRO A 12 42.72 1.17 -46.55
CA PRO A 12 43.87 1.69 -45.82
C PRO A 12 43.70 1.57 -44.30
N GLN A 13 44.79 1.16 -43.66
CA GLN A 13 45.03 1.23 -42.22
C GLN A 13 45.51 2.64 -41.81
N ASP A 14 45.34 2.91 -40.53
CA ASP A 14 45.96 3.93 -39.68
C ASP A 14 45.31 5.33 -39.59
N ALA A 15 44.65 5.56 -38.44
CA ALA A 15 45.09 6.57 -37.47
C ALA A 15 44.22 6.52 -36.19
N TYR A 16 44.88 6.23 -35.07
CA TYR A 16 44.37 6.46 -33.72
C TYR A 16 44.10 7.96 -33.50
N HIS A 17 42.85 8.37 -33.30
CA HIS A 17 42.53 9.58 -32.55
C HIS A 17 41.24 9.42 -31.74
N SER A 18 41.42 9.39 -30.42
CA SER A 18 40.37 9.50 -29.40
C SER A 18 39.67 10.86 -29.52
N HIS A 19 38.46 10.88 -30.07
CA HIS A 19 37.53 12.00 -29.89
C HIS A 19 36.33 11.56 -29.06
N ARG A 20 36.39 11.94 -27.78
CA ARG A 20 35.28 11.93 -26.82
C ARG A 20 34.31 13.05 -27.21
N PRO A 21 33.04 12.79 -27.59
CA PRO A 21 32.07 13.87 -27.67
C PRO A 21 31.73 14.31 -26.24
N LYS A 22 31.92 15.60 -25.94
CA LYS A 22 31.42 16.22 -24.71
C LYS A 22 29.89 16.16 -24.73
N GLU A 23 29.33 15.17 -24.04
CA GLU A 23 27.90 15.06 -23.84
C GLU A 23 27.44 16.20 -22.94
N LYS A 24 26.56 17.05 -23.47
CA LYS A 24 25.87 18.10 -22.71
C LYS A 24 25.04 17.42 -21.61
N PHE A 25 25.21 17.89 -20.37
CA PHE A 25 24.40 17.53 -19.22
C PHE A 25 22.90 17.56 -19.56
N ARG A 26 22.30 16.37 -19.65
CA ARG A 26 20.84 16.21 -19.52
C ARG A 26 20.53 15.99 -18.03
N PRO A 27 19.47 16.58 -17.47
CA PRO A 27 19.09 16.28 -16.10
C PRO A 27 18.56 14.84 -16.06
N ASP A 28 19.31 13.94 -15.42
CA ASP A 28 18.86 12.58 -15.14
C ASP A 28 17.59 12.63 -14.29
N SER A 29 16.45 12.34 -14.93
CA SER A 29 15.22 11.97 -14.23
C SER A 29 15.44 10.57 -13.67
N ASN A 30 15.96 10.49 -12.45
CA ASN A 30 16.18 9.26 -11.68
C ASN A 30 14.83 8.67 -11.20
N ASN A 31 13.97 8.33 -12.17
CA ASN A 31 12.56 7.95 -12.05
C ASN A 31 12.31 6.49 -12.49
N ASN A 32 13.26 5.59 -12.29
CA ASN A 32 12.95 4.17 -12.47
C ASN A 32 11.97 3.77 -11.35
N GLU A 33 10.77 3.28 -11.70
CA GLU A 33 9.63 3.08 -10.78
C GLU A 33 9.97 2.18 -9.58
N ASN A 34 11.00 1.35 -9.72
CA ASN A 34 11.49 0.45 -8.69
C ASN A 34 12.93 0.79 -8.22
N SER A 35 13.48 1.95 -8.62
CA SER A 35 14.87 2.28 -8.31
C SER A 35 15.09 2.66 -6.85
N VAL A 36 16.12 2.07 -6.28
CA VAL A 36 16.44 2.16 -4.87
C VAL A 36 17.41 3.33 -4.64
N PRO A 37 17.10 4.36 -3.80
CA PRO A 37 17.95 5.55 -3.65
C PRO A 37 19.40 5.27 -3.23
N LYS A 38 20.32 6.23 -3.41
CA LYS A 38 21.69 6.14 -2.86
C LYS A 38 21.78 6.42 -1.35
N ASP A 39 20.81 7.13 -0.78
CA ASP A 39 20.99 7.74 0.56
C ASP A 39 19.99 7.23 1.62
N PHE A 40 19.68 5.94 1.65
CA PHE A 40 18.77 5.36 2.67
C PHE A 40 19.50 4.82 3.92
N ASP A 41 20.82 4.61 3.82
CA ASP A 41 21.60 3.98 4.89
C ASP A 41 21.62 4.81 6.21
N THR A 42 21.25 6.09 6.13
CA THR A 42 21.19 7.00 7.29
C THR A 42 19.92 6.87 8.14
N ILE A 43 18.85 6.25 7.62
CA ILE A 43 17.55 6.17 8.31
C ILE A 43 17.48 4.93 9.22
N ASP A 44 18.01 3.79 8.78
CA ASP A 44 17.99 2.56 9.60
C ASP A 44 18.98 2.61 10.77
N SER A 45 20.09 3.33 10.62
CA SER A 45 21.17 3.44 11.63
C SER A 45 20.75 4.16 12.92
N ASN A 46 19.62 4.88 12.93
CA ASN A 46 19.13 5.64 14.09
C ASN A 46 17.90 5.02 14.79
N SER A 47 17.56 3.77 14.47
CA SER A 47 16.55 3.03 15.22
C SER A 47 17.11 2.49 16.54
N ASN A 48 17.44 3.42 17.46
CA ASN A 48 17.71 3.13 18.88
C ASN A 48 16.44 2.56 19.53
N LEU A 49 16.22 1.26 19.38
CA LEU A 49 15.27 0.46 20.16
C LEU A 49 15.94 0.12 21.49
N GLY A 50 16.04 1.11 22.37
CA GLY A 50 16.51 0.97 23.73
C GLY A 50 15.88 2.04 24.61
N ALA A 51 15.01 1.64 25.53
CA ALA A 51 14.49 2.50 26.58
C ALA A 51 15.67 2.99 27.45
N ARG A 52 15.97 4.28 27.42
CA ARG A 52 16.92 4.90 28.36
C ARG A 52 16.16 5.48 29.53
N SER A 53 16.20 4.80 30.68
CA SER A 53 16.03 5.44 31.97
C SER A 53 17.31 6.22 32.29
N GLN A 54 17.24 7.55 32.33
CA GLN A 54 18.35 8.38 32.81
C GLN A 54 18.18 8.66 34.30
N HIS A 55 19.04 8.04 35.11
CA HIS A 55 19.38 8.58 36.43
C HIS A 55 20.30 9.79 36.24
N GLN A 56 19.90 10.93 36.83
CA GLN A 56 20.67 12.16 36.93
C GLN A 56 21.87 11.99 37.86
N ARG A 57 23.06 12.38 37.39
CA ARG A 57 24.08 13.09 38.19
C ARG A 57 24.85 14.03 37.23
N GLY A 58 24.78 15.34 37.47
CA GLY A 58 25.66 16.33 36.82
C GLY A 58 26.92 16.58 37.66
N PRO A 59 27.61 17.72 37.50
CA PRO A 59 27.73 18.61 36.33
C PRO A 59 29.22 18.87 35.97
N VAL A 60 29.51 19.75 34.98
CA VAL A 60 30.49 20.87 35.06
C VAL A 60 30.73 21.53 33.67
N SER A 61 30.45 22.84 33.65
CA SER A 61 31.06 24.02 32.97
C SER A 61 31.57 23.90 31.50
N ASN A 62 31.09 24.72 30.55
CA ASN A 62 31.32 26.15 30.24
C ASN A 62 32.14 26.30 28.94
N ALA A 63 31.51 26.80 27.87
CA ALA A 63 32.11 27.81 27.00
C ALA A 63 31.00 28.48 26.14
N LYS A 64 30.78 29.77 26.42
CA LYS A 64 29.99 30.71 25.61
C LYS A 64 30.74 31.04 24.31
N ARG A 65 30.01 31.25 23.21
CA ARG A 65 30.17 32.46 22.38
C ARG A 65 28.91 32.78 21.57
N LYS A 66 28.60 34.09 21.59
CA LYS A 66 27.45 34.87 21.07
C LYS A 66 27.34 34.78 19.53
N LEU A 67 26.12 34.65 18.95
CA LEU A 67 25.09 35.66 18.63
C LEU A 67 25.47 36.54 17.43
N ASP A 68 24.63 36.51 16.38
CA ASP A 68 24.06 37.72 15.76
C ASP A 68 22.94 37.35 14.77
N LYS A 69 21.74 37.92 15.00
CA LYS A 69 20.94 38.51 13.92
C LYS A 69 19.92 39.49 14.47
N ALA A 70 19.93 40.64 13.80
CA ALA A 70 19.22 41.86 14.13
C ALA A 70 17.70 41.76 13.94
N GLN A 71 17.05 42.63 14.73
CA GLN A 71 15.77 43.35 14.58
C GLN A 71 15.25 43.45 13.12
N GLY A 72 13.96 43.48 12.84
CA GLY A 72 12.80 43.94 13.62
C GLY A 72 11.99 44.88 12.71
N GLN A 73 10.71 44.60 12.50
CA GLN A 73 9.52 45.46 12.78
C GLN A 73 8.71 45.56 11.48
N GLY A 74 7.38 45.67 11.46
CA GLY A 74 6.33 45.82 12.47
C GLY A 74 4.99 45.77 11.69
N MET A 75 3.92 45.21 12.26
CA MET A 75 2.81 45.95 12.91
C MET A 75 1.89 46.69 11.90
N LEU A 76 0.56 46.72 12.01
CA LEU A 76 -0.25 47.10 13.18
C LEU A 76 -1.77 46.90 12.90
N GLY A 77 -2.56 46.82 13.97
CA GLY A 77 -4.01 47.14 13.99
C GLY A 77 -4.87 46.15 14.79
N ASN A 78 -5.00 46.22 16.13
CA ASN A 78 -5.93 47.05 16.94
C ASN A 78 -7.43 46.84 16.57
N GLN A 79 -8.44 46.72 17.45
CA GLN A 79 -8.58 46.97 18.90
C GLN A 79 -10.00 46.56 19.38
N LEU A 80 -10.18 46.51 20.72
CA LEU A 80 -11.36 46.83 21.56
C LEU A 80 -12.38 45.76 22.06
N MET A 81 -12.21 45.42 23.36
CA MET A 81 -13.14 45.44 24.54
C MET A 81 -14.49 44.66 24.51
N LYS A 82 -14.76 43.70 25.43
CA LYS A 82 -15.25 43.84 26.85
C LYS A 82 -16.55 44.68 26.92
N SER A 83 -17.64 44.33 27.62
CA SER A 83 -17.89 43.50 28.82
C SER A 83 -19.39 43.55 29.19
N LEU A 84 -19.91 42.57 29.95
CA LEU A 84 -20.77 42.71 31.15
C LEU A 84 -21.16 41.27 31.60
N SER A 85 -20.56 40.64 32.62
CA SER A 85 -20.62 40.85 34.09
C SER A 85 -21.83 40.13 34.76
N THR A 86 -21.59 39.11 35.60
CA THR A 86 -21.69 39.13 37.10
C THR A 86 -23.06 38.67 37.64
N LEU A 87 -23.31 38.09 38.82
CA LEU A 87 -22.61 37.87 40.12
C LEU A 87 -23.51 36.94 40.98
N LEU A 88 -22.94 36.13 41.91
CA LEU A 88 -23.27 36.08 43.36
C LEU A 88 -22.65 34.88 44.12
N SER A 89 -21.48 35.16 44.71
CA SER A 89 -20.89 34.86 46.03
C SER A 89 -21.53 33.95 47.12
N LYS A 90 -20.67 33.03 47.65
CA LYS A 90 -20.25 32.78 49.09
C LYS A 90 -21.17 31.97 50.08
N PRO A 91 -20.70 31.49 51.28
CA PRO A 91 -19.38 30.90 51.70
C PRO A 91 -19.41 29.79 52.84
N LYS A 92 -18.23 29.20 53.15
CA LYS A 92 -17.58 28.76 54.45
C LYS A 92 -18.28 27.85 55.52
N GLY A 93 -17.72 26.63 55.72
CA GLY A 93 -16.86 26.17 56.87
C GLY A 93 -17.37 25.90 58.32
N ARG A 94 -16.95 24.72 58.88
CA ARG A 94 -16.44 24.40 60.26
C ARG A 94 -17.30 23.49 61.18
N GLY A 95 -16.69 22.43 61.78
CA GLY A 95 -16.98 21.98 63.18
C GLY A 95 -17.34 20.50 63.51
N THR A 96 -16.32 19.66 63.79
CA THR A 96 -16.10 18.71 64.93
C THR A 96 -17.19 17.87 65.67
N VAL A 97 -16.86 16.56 65.87
CA VAL A 97 -16.88 15.72 67.11
C VAL A 97 -18.08 14.77 67.45
N THR A 98 -17.81 13.47 67.24
CA THR A 98 -17.91 12.27 68.13
C THR A 98 -19.24 11.80 68.77
N THR A 99 -19.64 10.54 68.49
CA THR A 99 -19.87 9.42 69.47
C THR A 99 -20.23 8.08 68.77
N THR A 100 -19.73 6.98 69.35
CA THR A 100 -19.74 5.54 68.96
C THR A 100 -20.87 4.76 69.69
N PRO A 101 -20.91 3.41 69.76
CA PRO A 101 -20.79 2.30 68.77
C PRO A 101 -21.90 1.22 68.92
N THR A 102 -21.94 0.21 68.03
CA THR A 102 -22.28 -1.24 68.23
C THR A 102 -22.60 -1.88 66.87
N SER A 103 -22.38 -3.15 66.52
CA SER A 103 -21.53 -4.28 66.97
C SER A 103 -21.78 -5.43 65.94
N VAL A 104 -20.77 -6.29 65.73
CA VAL A 104 -20.81 -7.68 65.20
C VAL A 104 -20.84 -7.97 63.67
N ASN A 105 -19.64 -8.15 63.07
CA ASN A 105 -19.00 -9.41 62.55
C ASN A 105 -19.69 -10.36 61.50
N PRO A 106 -18.95 -11.27 60.79
CA PRO A 106 -18.51 -11.09 59.39
C PRO A 106 -18.79 -12.29 58.43
N THR A 107 -18.55 -12.15 57.11
CA THR A 107 -18.37 -13.28 56.16
C THR A 107 -17.73 -12.81 54.82
N PRO A 108 -17.18 -13.68 53.95
CA PRO A 108 -15.75 -13.73 53.66
C PRO A 108 -15.33 -13.16 52.29
N GLN A 109 -14.05 -12.77 52.22
CA GLN A 109 -13.37 -12.31 51.00
C GLN A 109 -13.14 -13.46 50.01
N ALA A 110 -13.49 -13.19 48.75
CA ALA A 110 -13.08 -13.96 47.58
C ALA A 110 -11.65 -13.55 47.14
N PRO A 111 -10.82 -14.48 46.65
CA PRO A 111 -9.43 -14.18 46.29
C PRO A 111 -9.33 -13.46 44.94
N THR A 112 -8.70 -12.28 44.95
CA THR A 112 -8.16 -11.58 43.78
C THR A 112 -6.99 -12.35 43.17
N VAL A 113 -7.10 -12.70 41.89
CA VAL A 113 -6.01 -13.26 41.07
C VAL A 113 -5.11 -12.12 40.59
N PRO A 114 -3.77 -12.15 40.78
CA PRO A 114 -2.86 -11.17 40.21
C PRO A 114 -2.48 -11.54 38.77
N ALA A 115 -2.83 -10.68 37.82
CA ALA A 115 -2.35 -10.75 36.44
C ALA A 115 -0.95 -10.11 36.32
N LEU A 116 0.13 -10.87 36.56
CA LEU A 116 1.51 -10.49 36.21
C LEU A 116 2.48 -11.68 36.40
N ALA A 117 2.49 -12.65 35.47
CA ALA A 117 3.52 -13.71 35.45
C ALA A 117 3.78 -14.40 34.09
N GLN A 118 2.94 -14.22 33.06
CA GLN A 118 3.01 -15.10 31.87
C GLN A 118 4.07 -14.71 30.82
N GLY A 119 4.56 -13.46 30.81
CA GLY A 119 5.61 -13.02 29.86
C GLY A 119 6.98 -13.66 30.08
N SER A 120 7.27 -14.17 31.28
CA SER A 120 8.55 -14.79 31.63
C SER A 120 8.75 -16.16 30.96
N SER A 121 7.67 -16.93 30.80
CA SER A 121 7.71 -18.33 30.34
C SER A 121 8.20 -18.49 28.89
N HIS A 122 7.78 -17.60 27.97
CA HIS A 122 8.18 -17.69 26.56
C HIS A 122 9.61 -17.21 26.30
N ILE A 123 10.09 -16.23 27.07
CA ILE A 123 11.51 -15.82 27.04
C ILE A 123 12.38 -16.96 27.60
N GLN A 124 11.92 -17.66 28.65
CA GLN A 124 12.59 -18.87 29.12
C GLN A 124 12.61 -19.98 28.06
N GLN A 125 11.55 -20.12 27.26
CA GLN A 125 11.50 -21.06 26.14
C GLN A 125 12.54 -20.76 25.05
N LEU A 126 12.77 -19.48 24.71
CA LEU A 126 13.87 -19.11 23.83
C LEU A 126 15.24 -19.42 24.45
N LYS A 127 15.39 -19.21 25.77
CA LYS A 127 16.62 -19.55 26.51
C LYS A 127 16.86 -21.06 26.63
N LYS A 128 15.87 -21.91 26.37
CA LYS A 128 16.03 -23.38 26.31
C LYS A 128 16.68 -23.85 25.01
N THR A 129 16.67 -23.02 23.96
CA THR A 129 17.59 -23.23 22.84
C THR A 129 18.98 -22.80 23.32
N ASN A 130 20.02 -23.60 23.11
CA ASN A 130 21.40 -23.35 23.58
C ASN A 130 22.09 -22.13 22.92
N SER A 131 21.34 -21.08 22.55
CA SER A 131 21.83 -19.86 21.94
C SER A 131 21.15 -18.64 22.53
N THR A 132 21.90 -17.54 22.69
CA THR A 132 21.34 -16.26 23.12
C THR A 132 20.27 -15.79 22.12
N PRO A 133 19.04 -15.49 22.57
CA PRO A 133 18.00 -15.10 21.65
C PRO A 133 18.33 -13.76 20.99
N GLY A 134 18.03 -13.63 19.70
CA GLY A 134 18.35 -12.45 18.90
C GLY A 134 17.59 -11.22 19.39
N LYS A 135 18.24 -10.04 19.34
CA LYS A 135 17.66 -8.78 19.84
C LYS A 135 16.31 -8.47 19.17
N GLU A 136 16.20 -8.76 17.88
CA GLU A 136 14.99 -8.60 17.07
C GLU A 136 13.84 -9.50 17.57
N ALA A 137 14.08 -10.79 17.74
CA ALA A 137 13.08 -11.73 18.23
C ALA A 137 12.61 -11.41 19.65
N ILE A 138 13.53 -10.99 20.55
CA ILE A 138 13.18 -10.53 21.90
C ILE A 138 12.29 -9.27 21.82
N SER A 139 12.63 -8.32 20.95
CA SER A 139 11.84 -7.11 20.72
C SER A 139 10.46 -7.43 20.14
N ALA A 140 10.34 -8.41 19.24
CA ALA A 140 9.06 -8.86 18.71
C ALA A 140 8.19 -9.49 19.81
N LEU A 141 8.75 -10.39 20.63
CA LEU A 141 8.02 -11.03 21.72
C LEU A 141 7.49 -10.07 22.78
N SER A 142 8.27 -9.04 23.11
CA SER A 142 7.86 -8.05 24.12
C SER A 142 6.71 -7.16 23.64
N ARG A 143 6.59 -6.95 22.32
CA ARG A 143 5.56 -6.12 21.70
C ARG A 143 4.34 -6.91 21.21
N ALA A 144 4.48 -8.21 20.93
CA ALA A 144 3.39 -9.07 20.47
C ALA A 144 2.28 -9.16 21.53
N LYS A 145 1.02 -9.09 21.08
CA LYS A 145 -0.14 -8.93 21.96
C LYS A 145 -0.74 -10.28 22.34
N SER A 146 -0.98 -11.16 21.37
CA SER A 146 -1.59 -12.47 21.60
C SER A 146 -0.56 -13.50 22.05
N ARG A 147 -1.02 -14.49 22.82
CA ARG A 147 -0.19 -15.64 23.23
C ARG A 147 0.18 -16.48 22.00
N GLU A 148 -0.75 -16.60 21.06
CA GLU A 148 -0.61 -17.35 19.82
C GLU A 148 0.50 -16.75 18.95
N CYS A 149 0.52 -15.42 18.76
CA CYS A 149 1.57 -14.75 18.00
C CYS A 149 2.93 -14.86 18.70
N ARG A 150 2.99 -14.75 20.03
CA ARG A 150 4.23 -15.02 20.79
C ARG A 150 4.74 -16.44 20.57
N GLN A 151 3.86 -17.44 20.60
CA GLN A 151 4.24 -18.83 20.36
C GLN A 151 4.76 -19.04 18.93
N GLN A 152 4.11 -18.45 17.93
CA GLN A 152 4.58 -18.49 16.53
C GLN A 152 5.94 -17.83 16.35
N ILE A 153 6.18 -16.68 17.01
CA ILE A 153 7.49 -16.01 16.99
C ILE A 153 8.59 -16.94 17.52
N VAL A 154 8.37 -17.60 18.67
CA VAL A 154 9.33 -18.55 19.23
C VAL A 154 9.57 -19.71 18.29
N GLU A 155 8.50 -20.33 17.78
CA GLU A 155 8.59 -21.50 16.90
C GLU A 155 9.36 -21.20 15.62
N VAL A 156 9.02 -20.11 14.93
CA VAL A 156 9.67 -19.70 13.68
C VAL A 156 11.14 -19.36 13.93
N TYR A 157 11.44 -18.65 15.02
CA TYR A 157 12.81 -18.32 15.39
C TYR A 157 13.65 -19.57 15.67
N CYS A 158 13.14 -20.51 16.47
CA CYS A 158 13.85 -21.75 16.80
C CYS A 158 14.10 -22.60 15.55
N LYS A 159 13.07 -22.83 14.72
CA LYS A 159 13.20 -23.56 13.45
C LYS A 159 14.23 -22.93 12.52
N HIS A 160 14.31 -21.59 12.48
CA HIS A 160 15.32 -20.89 11.69
C HIS A 160 16.74 -21.09 12.26
N LYS A 161 16.91 -21.05 13.58
CA LYS A 161 18.19 -21.32 14.23
C LYS A 161 18.69 -22.75 14.00
N GLU A 162 17.76 -23.70 13.96
CA GLU A 162 18.02 -25.10 13.63
C GLU A 162 18.22 -25.34 12.12
N ARG A 163 18.17 -24.29 11.29
CA ARG A 163 18.22 -24.37 9.82
C ARG A 163 17.14 -25.26 9.19
N ALA A 164 16.05 -25.48 9.92
CA ALA A 164 14.92 -26.31 9.48
C ALA A 164 13.84 -25.51 8.73
N LEU A 165 13.99 -24.19 8.59
CA LEU A 165 12.94 -23.31 8.05
C LEU A 165 13.18 -22.88 6.59
N MET A 166 14.42 -22.57 6.22
CA MET A 166 14.77 -21.98 4.92
C MET A 166 15.48 -23.00 4.03
N PRO A 167 15.19 -23.08 2.73
CA PRO A 167 15.98 -23.89 1.82
C PRO A 167 17.41 -23.34 1.68
N GLU A 168 18.41 -24.22 1.58
CA GLU A 168 19.82 -23.80 1.38
C GLU A 168 20.18 -23.62 -0.10
N LYS A 169 19.68 -24.51 -0.96
CA LYS A 169 19.92 -24.51 -2.42
C LYS A 169 18.63 -24.81 -3.17
N VAL A 170 18.43 -24.17 -4.33
CA VAL A 170 17.24 -24.41 -5.15
C VAL A 170 17.62 -24.48 -6.64
N PRO A 171 17.08 -25.45 -7.42
CA PRO A 171 17.46 -25.63 -8.83
C PRO A 171 16.92 -24.50 -9.74
N ARG A 172 17.73 -24.12 -10.73
CA ARG A 172 17.35 -23.24 -11.85
C ARG A 172 16.99 -24.09 -13.06
N TYR A 173 15.82 -23.83 -13.65
CA TYR A 173 15.31 -24.54 -14.83
C TYR A 173 15.36 -23.70 -16.12
N CYS A 174 15.72 -22.43 -16.00
CA CYS A 174 15.86 -21.55 -17.15
C CYS A 174 17.09 -21.96 -17.99
N PRO A 175 16.94 -22.25 -19.30
CA PRO A 175 18.02 -22.77 -20.15
C PRO A 175 19.04 -21.70 -20.58
N ILE A 176 18.75 -20.42 -20.35
CA ILE A 176 19.62 -19.30 -20.74
C ILE A 176 20.40 -18.75 -19.56
N GLU A 177 21.63 -18.31 -19.81
CA GLU A 177 22.45 -17.56 -18.87
C GLU A 177 22.13 -16.06 -18.96
N GLY A 178 21.68 -15.44 -17.85
CA GLY A 178 21.40 -14.00 -17.77
C GLY A 178 19.94 -13.55 -17.96
N GLU A 179 19.73 -12.23 -17.96
CA GLU A 179 18.42 -11.58 -18.16
C GLU A 179 18.05 -11.49 -19.66
N THR A 180 16.78 -11.73 -20.00
CA THR A 180 16.30 -11.66 -21.38
C THR A 180 16.18 -10.24 -21.91
N GLY A 181 17.00 -9.89 -22.91
CA GLY A 181 16.69 -8.85 -23.88
C GLY A 181 15.91 -9.48 -25.05
N MET A 182 14.65 -9.11 -25.23
CA MET A 182 13.78 -9.75 -26.22
C MET A 182 14.20 -9.40 -27.66
N THR A 183 14.42 -10.42 -28.50
CA THR A 183 14.33 -10.33 -29.97
C THR A 183 12.91 -10.78 -30.35
N THR A 184 12.09 -9.87 -30.88
CA THR A 184 10.70 -10.17 -31.24
C THR A 184 10.65 -10.85 -32.60
N SER A 185 10.59 -12.18 -32.64
CA SER A 185 10.18 -12.90 -33.85
C SER A 185 8.67 -12.71 -34.04
N GLN A 186 8.29 -12.00 -35.10
CA GLN A 186 6.91 -11.68 -35.45
C GLN A 186 6.15 -12.94 -35.87
N THR A 187 5.43 -13.58 -34.95
CA THR A 187 4.38 -14.54 -35.32
C THR A 187 3.07 -13.78 -35.54
N PRO A 188 2.26 -14.15 -36.55
CA PRO A 188 0.97 -13.49 -36.80
C PRO A 188 0.07 -13.60 -35.56
N ALA A 189 -0.60 -12.51 -35.21
CA ALA A 189 -1.50 -12.47 -34.07
C ALA A 189 -2.63 -13.53 -34.23
N PRO A 190 -2.97 -14.29 -33.20
CA PRO A 190 -4.17 -15.13 -33.20
C PRO A 190 -5.41 -14.25 -33.45
N SER A 191 -6.35 -14.72 -34.24
CA SER A 191 -7.61 -14.02 -34.56
C SER A 191 -8.59 -13.93 -33.38
N VAL A 192 -8.28 -14.56 -32.24
CA VAL A 192 -9.20 -14.69 -31.09
C VAL A 192 -8.83 -13.69 -29.98
N PRO A 193 -9.71 -12.73 -29.65
CA PRO A 193 -9.51 -11.79 -28.54
C PRO A 193 -9.26 -12.51 -27.21
N VAL A 194 -8.32 -12.01 -26.41
CA VAL A 194 -8.10 -12.51 -25.05
C VAL A 194 -9.26 -12.19 -24.12
N ARG A 195 -9.50 -13.09 -23.17
CA ARG A 195 -10.38 -12.88 -22.02
C ARG A 195 -9.55 -12.71 -20.77
N ILE A 196 -9.87 -11.69 -19.97
CA ILE A 196 -9.03 -11.28 -18.85
C ILE A 196 -9.70 -11.67 -17.54
N ALA A 197 -8.96 -12.28 -16.62
CA ALA A 197 -9.35 -12.42 -15.22
C ALA A 197 -8.75 -11.26 -14.40
N PHE A 198 -9.60 -10.29 -14.06
CA PHE A 198 -9.25 -9.19 -13.16
C PHE A 198 -9.38 -9.65 -11.71
N VAL A 199 -8.28 -9.64 -10.97
CA VAL A 199 -8.29 -9.86 -9.52
C VAL A 199 -8.23 -8.51 -8.82
N LEU A 200 -9.37 -8.09 -8.26
CA LEU A 200 -9.51 -6.80 -7.58
C LEU A 200 -9.27 -6.99 -6.09
N VAL A 201 -8.21 -6.36 -5.57
CA VAL A 201 -7.80 -6.45 -4.16
C VAL A 201 -8.12 -5.14 -3.46
N VAL A 202 -9.24 -5.12 -2.72
CA VAL A 202 -9.83 -3.86 -2.26
C VAL A 202 -10.01 -3.81 -0.75
N HIS A 203 -9.88 -2.60 -0.19
CA HIS A 203 -10.02 -2.32 1.23
C HIS A 203 -10.49 -0.88 1.44
N GLY A 204 -10.84 -0.54 2.68
CA GLY A 204 -11.21 0.83 3.06
C GLY A 204 -12.69 1.14 2.84
N ARG A 205 -12.98 2.40 2.47
CA ARG A 205 -14.34 2.97 2.47
C ARG A 205 -14.79 3.54 1.12
N ALA A 206 -13.92 3.58 0.12
CA ALA A 206 -14.16 4.25 -1.17
C ALA A 206 -14.99 3.37 -2.13
N SER A 207 -16.17 2.91 -1.70
CA SER A 207 -17.04 2.02 -2.49
C SER A 207 -17.46 2.64 -3.83
N ARG A 208 -17.81 3.93 -3.84
CA ARG A 208 -18.19 4.65 -5.07
C ARG A 208 -17.03 4.75 -6.08
N GLN A 209 -15.82 4.99 -5.60
CA GLN A 209 -14.62 5.01 -6.46
C GLN A 209 -14.34 3.60 -7.02
N PHE A 210 -14.49 2.57 -6.20
CA PHE A 210 -14.38 1.19 -6.65
C PHE A 210 -15.42 0.86 -7.74
N GLN A 211 -16.69 1.24 -7.56
CA GLN A 211 -17.74 1.05 -8.56
C GLN A 211 -17.43 1.81 -9.86
N ARG A 212 -16.86 3.01 -9.74
CA ARG A 212 -16.41 3.82 -10.88
C ARG A 212 -15.29 3.12 -11.67
N LEU A 213 -14.27 2.62 -10.98
CA LEU A 213 -13.21 1.79 -11.58
C LEU A 213 -13.80 0.56 -12.25
N PHE A 214 -14.65 -0.20 -11.54
CA PHE A 214 -15.29 -1.40 -12.06
C PHE A 214 -16.05 -1.10 -13.36
N LYS A 215 -16.85 -0.02 -13.39
CA LYS A 215 -17.56 0.42 -14.60
C LYS A 215 -16.60 0.71 -15.75
N ALA A 216 -15.47 1.36 -15.50
CA ALA A 216 -14.49 1.72 -16.53
C ALA A 216 -13.78 0.49 -17.15
N ILE A 217 -13.65 -0.61 -16.39
CA ILE A 217 -12.96 -1.84 -16.85
C ILE A 217 -13.92 -2.97 -17.21
N TYR A 218 -15.23 -2.80 -17.02
CA TYR A 218 -16.22 -3.85 -17.20
C TYR A 218 -16.42 -4.19 -18.68
N HIS A 219 -16.35 -5.46 -19.02
CA HIS A 219 -16.75 -6.03 -20.30
C HIS A 219 -17.31 -7.44 -20.07
N ALA A 220 -18.36 -7.82 -20.82
CA ALA A 220 -19.06 -9.10 -20.60
C ALA A 220 -18.18 -10.34 -20.88
N SER A 221 -17.13 -10.19 -21.70
CA SER A 221 -16.19 -11.28 -22.04
C SER A 221 -15.09 -11.52 -21.00
N HIS A 222 -14.92 -10.62 -20.03
CA HIS A 222 -13.90 -10.72 -18.98
C HIS A 222 -14.50 -11.27 -17.70
N TYR A 223 -13.65 -11.58 -16.73
CA TYR A 223 -14.05 -12.10 -15.42
C TYR A 223 -13.46 -11.23 -14.30
N TYR A 224 -14.21 -11.08 -13.22
CA TYR A 224 -13.84 -10.22 -12.10
C TYR A 224 -13.92 -11.00 -10.80
N TYR A 225 -12.76 -11.32 -10.23
CA TYR A 225 -12.66 -12.00 -8.94
C TYR A 225 -12.19 -11.04 -7.86
N ILE A 226 -13.05 -10.77 -6.88
CA ILE A 226 -12.89 -9.64 -5.97
C ILE A 226 -12.55 -10.15 -4.58
N HIS A 227 -11.36 -9.82 -4.10
CA HIS A 227 -10.97 -9.98 -2.70
C HIS A 227 -11.21 -8.67 -1.94
N VAL A 228 -11.96 -8.77 -0.83
CA VAL A 228 -12.15 -7.64 0.08
C VAL A 228 -11.48 -7.95 1.42
N ASP A 229 -10.56 -7.09 1.84
CA ASP A 229 -9.82 -7.22 3.11
C ASP A 229 -10.78 -7.55 4.27
N LYS A 230 -10.39 -8.51 5.11
CA LYS A 230 -11.24 -9.03 6.20
C LYS A 230 -11.72 -7.94 7.17
N ARG A 231 -11.00 -6.84 7.30
CA ARG A 231 -11.33 -5.69 8.15
C ARG A 231 -12.33 -4.73 7.51
N SER A 232 -12.55 -4.81 6.20
CA SER A 232 -13.37 -3.87 5.42
C SER A 232 -14.80 -4.38 5.18
N ASN A 233 -15.56 -4.68 6.25
CA ASN A 233 -16.88 -5.29 6.15
C ASN A 233 -17.94 -4.45 5.41
N TYR A 234 -17.87 -3.12 5.51
CA TYR A 234 -18.75 -2.25 4.73
C TYR A 234 -18.54 -2.43 3.23
N LEU A 235 -17.29 -2.31 2.76
CA LEU A 235 -16.97 -2.47 1.35
C LEU A 235 -17.33 -3.88 0.85
N HIS A 236 -17.16 -4.90 1.70
CA HIS A 236 -17.53 -6.27 1.36
C HIS A 236 -19.04 -6.40 1.06
N ARG A 237 -19.91 -5.77 1.85
CA ARG A 237 -21.36 -5.76 1.57
C ARG A 237 -21.68 -5.06 0.25
N GLU A 238 -21.06 -3.91 -0.02
CA GLU A 238 -21.25 -3.19 -1.29
C GLU A 238 -20.80 -4.02 -2.51
N VAL A 239 -19.68 -4.74 -2.36
CA VAL A 239 -19.14 -5.62 -3.40
C VAL A 239 -20.03 -6.84 -3.64
N LEU A 240 -20.61 -7.44 -2.59
CA LEU A 240 -21.57 -8.54 -2.74
C LEU A 240 -22.82 -8.11 -3.52
N VAL A 241 -23.37 -6.95 -3.23
CA VAL A 241 -24.52 -6.38 -3.96
C VAL A 241 -24.18 -6.14 -5.43
N LEU A 242 -22.95 -5.69 -5.72
CA LEU A 242 -22.49 -5.52 -7.09
C LEU A 242 -22.33 -6.87 -7.81
N ALA A 243 -21.73 -7.87 -7.16
CA ALA A 243 -21.48 -9.17 -7.77
C ALA A 243 -22.77 -9.91 -8.16
N GLN A 244 -23.85 -9.76 -7.38
CA GLN A 244 -25.16 -10.36 -7.70
C GLN A 244 -25.76 -9.87 -9.02
N LYS A 245 -25.32 -8.73 -9.55
CA LYS A 245 -25.86 -8.13 -10.78
C LYS A 245 -25.22 -8.68 -12.06
N TYR A 246 -24.09 -9.39 -11.95
CA TYR A 246 -23.28 -9.77 -13.10
C TYR A 246 -22.82 -11.23 -13.00
N PRO A 247 -23.08 -12.08 -14.01
CA PRO A 247 -22.73 -13.50 -13.96
C PRO A 247 -21.21 -13.76 -14.00
N ASN A 248 -20.43 -12.82 -14.55
CA ASN A 248 -18.98 -12.87 -14.67
C ASN A 248 -18.24 -12.16 -13.52
N VAL A 249 -18.90 -11.93 -12.38
CA VAL A 249 -18.32 -11.32 -11.18
C VAL A 249 -18.48 -12.25 -9.99
N ARG A 250 -17.37 -12.56 -9.31
CA ARG A 250 -17.35 -13.41 -8.10
C ARG A 250 -16.55 -12.72 -7.00
N VAL A 251 -16.94 -12.98 -5.75
CA VAL A 251 -16.23 -12.49 -4.55
C VAL A 251 -15.56 -13.68 -3.89
N THR A 252 -14.32 -13.53 -3.43
CA THR A 252 -13.62 -14.61 -2.73
C THR A 252 -14.40 -15.02 -1.47
N PRO A 253 -14.73 -16.31 -1.28
CA PRO A 253 -15.46 -16.74 -0.07
C PRO A 253 -14.57 -16.64 1.18
N TRP A 254 -13.25 -16.70 0.99
CA TRP A 254 -12.24 -16.47 2.00
C TRP A 254 -11.76 -15.01 1.96
N ARG A 255 -11.38 -14.47 3.12
CA ARG A 255 -10.89 -13.09 3.25
C ARG A 255 -9.69 -13.06 4.17
N MET A 256 -8.66 -12.32 3.79
CA MET A 256 -7.41 -12.15 4.54
C MET A 256 -7.26 -10.69 4.96
N SER A 257 -6.53 -10.46 6.06
CA SER A 257 -6.14 -9.11 6.48
C SER A 257 -4.85 -8.74 5.76
N THR A 258 -4.94 -8.29 4.51
CA THR A 258 -3.80 -7.94 3.66
C THR A 258 -3.20 -6.60 4.10
N ILE A 259 -2.39 -6.64 5.15
CA ILE A 259 -1.68 -5.46 5.66
C ILE A 259 -0.60 -5.00 4.68
N TRP A 260 -0.19 -3.72 4.79
CA TRP A 260 0.93 -3.22 3.99
C TRP A 260 2.19 -4.04 4.25
N GLY A 261 2.86 -4.51 3.20
CA GLY A 261 4.05 -5.37 3.31
C GLY A 261 3.81 -6.81 3.75
N GLY A 262 2.56 -7.18 4.09
CA GLY A 262 2.22 -8.49 4.64
C GLY A 262 2.50 -9.66 3.69
N ALA A 263 2.92 -10.79 4.26
CA ALA A 263 3.04 -12.08 3.58
C ALA A 263 1.68 -12.61 3.05
N SER A 264 0.59 -12.24 3.72
CA SER A 264 -0.77 -12.59 3.33
C SER A 264 -1.17 -12.09 1.94
N LEU A 265 -0.54 -11.04 1.41
CA LEU A 265 -0.83 -10.55 0.06
C LEU A 265 -0.43 -11.57 -1.02
N LEU A 266 0.75 -12.20 -0.92
CA LEU A 266 1.15 -13.25 -1.85
C LEU A 266 0.27 -14.50 -1.68
N THR A 267 -0.03 -14.87 -0.43
CA THR A 267 -0.93 -16.00 -0.14
C THR A 267 -2.31 -15.80 -0.78
N MET A 268 -2.84 -14.58 -0.73
CA MET A 268 -4.09 -14.19 -1.40
C MET A 268 -3.97 -14.32 -2.93
N TYR A 269 -2.88 -13.86 -3.54
CA TYR A 269 -2.69 -14.02 -4.99
C TYR A 269 -2.61 -15.48 -5.40
N LEU A 270 -1.80 -16.30 -4.73
CA LEU A 270 -1.65 -17.72 -5.05
C LEU A 270 -2.97 -18.48 -4.89
N ARG A 271 -3.73 -18.19 -3.82
CA ARG A 271 -5.04 -18.80 -3.62
C ARG A 271 -6.08 -18.34 -4.65
N SER A 272 -6.03 -17.08 -5.08
CA SER A 272 -6.94 -16.60 -6.14
C SER A 272 -6.61 -17.19 -7.51
N MET A 273 -5.33 -17.36 -7.85
CA MET A 273 -4.90 -18.10 -9.05
C MET A 273 -5.39 -19.55 -9.03
N ASP A 274 -5.22 -20.23 -7.90
CA ASP A 274 -5.68 -21.61 -7.71
C ASP A 274 -7.20 -21.75 -7.82
N ASP A 275 -7.97 -20.85 -7.21
CA ASP A 275 -9.43 -20.80 -7.39
C ASP A 275 -9.82 -20.58 -8.86
N LEU A 276 -9.19 -19.61 -9.54
CA LEU A 276 -9.48 -19.27 -10.94
C LEU A 276 -9.17 -20.40 -11.91
N LEU A 277 -8.11 -21.19 -11.64
CA LEU A 277 -7.77 -22.37 -12.44
C LEU A 277 -8.77 -23.53 -12.26
N ARG A 278 -9.47 -23.60 -11.12
CA ARG A 278 -10.51 -24.61 -10.86
C ARG A 278 -11.89 -24.22 -11.38
N MET A 279 -12.13 -22.94 -11.68
CA MET A 279 -13.40 -22.46 -12.24
C MET A 279 -13.49 -22.84 -13.72
N ALA A 280 -13.92 -24.07 -14.01
CA ALA A 280 -14.00 -24.61 -15.37
C ALA A 280 -14.92 -23.78 -16.31
N ASP A 281 -15.88 -23.05 -15.76
CA ASP A 281 -16.79 -22.18 -16.51
C ASP A 281 -16.18 -20.83 -16.90
N TRP A 282 -15.02 -20.47 -16.33
CA TRP A 282 -14.27 -19.26 -16.63
C TRP A 282 -13.01 -19.60 -17.41
N SER A 283 -13.07 -19.42 -18.72
CA SER A 283 -11.90 -19.61 -19.58
C SER A 283 -11.22 -18.25 -19.83
N TRP A 284 -10.08 -18.01 -19.21
CA TRP A 284 -9.34 -16.74 -19.24
C TRP A 284 -7.90 -16.96 -19.72
N ASP A 285 -7.26 -15.90 -20.21
CA ASP A 285 -5.92 -15.92 -20.81
C ASP A 285 -4.89 -15.11 -20.01
N PHE A 286 -5.33 -14.05 -19.34
CA PHE A 286 -4.47 -13.17 -18.55
C PHE A 286 -5.00 -12.96 -17.14
N PHE A 287 -4.09 -12.97 -16.18
CA PHE A 287 -4.34 -12.53 -14.81
C PHE A 287 -3.88 -11.07 -14.65
N ILE A 288 -4.79 -10.18 -14.22
CA ILE A 288 -4.45 -8.77 -13.96
C ILE A 288 -4.91 -8.38 -12.56
N ASN A 289 -3.98 -8.03 -11.68
CA ASN A 289 -4.28 -7.52 -10.35
C ASN A 289 -4.46 -5.99 -10.33
N LEU A 290 -5.53 -5.51 -9.71
CA LEU A 290 -5.79 -4.09 -9.50
C LEU A 290 -6.21 -3.83 -8.04
N SER A 291 -5.83 -2.68 -7.51
CA SER A 291 -6.39 -2.15 -6.26
C SER A 291 -7.54 -1.18 -6.55
N ALA A 292 -8.30 -0.80 -5.52
CA ALA A 292 -9.34 0.23 -5.64
C ALA A 292 -8.80 1.63 -6.01
N ALA A 293 -7.47 1.82 -5.97
CA ALA A 293 -6.79 3.07 -6.31
C ALA A 293 -6.06 3.01 -7.66
N ASP A 294 -6.22 1.94 -8.43
CA ASP A 294 -5.80 1.87 -9.83
C ASP A 294 -6.90 2.46 -10.74
N TYR A 295 -6.52 2.90 -11.95
CA TYR A 295 -7.46 3.34 -12.98
C TYR A 295 -6.94 3.05 -14.40
N PRO A 296 -7.80 2.67 -15.37
CA PRO A 296 -7.37 2.54 -16.76
C PRO A 296 -6.95 3.90 -17.34
N ILE A 297 -5.94 3.90 -18.20
CA ILE A 297 -5.47 5.08 -18.96
C ILE A 297 -5.53 4.86 -20.49
N ARG A 298 -6.10 3.72 -20.90
CA ARG A 298 -6.36 3.28 -22.26
C ARG A 298 -7.67 2.48 -22.26
N THR A 299 -8.33 2.38 -23.42
CA THR A 299 -9.62 1.67 -23.51
C THR A 299 -9.44 0.15 -23.43
N ASN A 300 -10.54 -0.56 -23.16
CA ASN A 300 -10.56 -2.02 -23.13
C ASN A 300 -10.13 -2.62 -24.49
N GLU A 301 -10.55 -2.03 -25.60
CA GLU A 301 -10.23 -2.49 -26.96
C GLU A 301 -8.73 -2.43 -27.21
N GLN A 302 -8.08 -1.35 -26.76
CA GLN A 302 -6.62 -1.20 -26.86
C GLN A 302 -5.89 -2.24 -26.01
N LEU A 303 -6.37 -2.49 -24.79
CA LEU A 303 -5.81 -3.51 -23.89
C LEU A 303 -5.92 -4.91 -24.50
N VAL A 304 -7.12 -5.29 -24.96
CA VAL A 304 -7.39 -6.60 -25.56
C VAL A 304 -6.59 -6.79 -26.84
N SER A 305 -6.49 -5.76 -27.69
CA SER A 305 -5.68 -5.80 -28.91
C SER A 305 -4.20 -6.05 -28.60
N PHE A 306 -3.64 -5.31 -27.63
CA PHE A 306 -2.25 -5.46 -27.23
C PHE A 306 -1.97 -6.86 -26.63
N LEU A 307 -2.79 -7.30 -25.68
CA LEU A 307 -2.60 -8.58 -25.01
C LEU A 307 -2.84 -9.77 -25.95
N SER A 308 -3.75 -9.65 -26.92
CA SER A 308 -3.95 -10.70 -27.94
C SER A 308 -2.72 -10.88 -28.82
N LYS A 309 -2.04 -9.79 -29.17
CA LYS A 309 -0.77 -9.82 -29.92
C LYS A 309 0.37 -10.48 -29.12
N TYR A 310 0.38 -10.30 -27.80
CA TYR A 310 1.45 -10.79 -26.91
C TYR A 310 0.96 -11.85 -25.92
N ARG A 311 0.04 -12.73 -26.35
CA ARG A 311 -0.68 -13.69 -25.47
C ARG A 311 0.22 -14.57 -24.61
N ASN A 312 1.40 -14.94 -25.15
CA ASN A 312 2.32 -15.86 -24.50
C ASN A 312 3.39 -15.15 -23.65
N MET A 313 3.21 -13.86 -23.33
CA MET A 313 4.18 -13.03 -22.61
C MET A 313 3.73 -12.69 -21.20
N ASN A 314 4.71 -12.54 -20.31
CA ASN A 314 4.53 -12.16 -18.91
C ASN A 314 5.06 -10.74 -18.67
N PHE A 315 4.20 -9.85 -18.22
CA PHE A 315 4.48 -8.42 -18.07
C PHE A 315 4.78 -8.06 -16.61
N ILE A 316 6.06 -8.09 -16.22
CA ILE A 316 6.51 -7.76 -14.85
C ILE A 316 7.68 -6.78 -14.91
N LYS A 317 7.68 -5.75 -14.05
CA LYS A 317 8.72 -4.71 -14.05
C LYS A 317 9.77 -5.02 -12.98
N SER A 318 11.03 -5.15 -13.38
CA SER A 318 12.17 -5.34 -12.48
C SER A 318 12.65 -4.03 -11.88
N HIS A 319 13.54 -4.10 -10.88
CA HIS A 319 14.06 -2.94 -10.15
C HIS A 319 15.27 -2.26 -10.78
N GLY A 320 15.80 -2.82 -11.87
CA GLY A 320 17.01 -2.36 -12.53
C GLY A 320 18.25 -3.07 -11.98
N ARG A 321 19.44 -2.47 -12.16
CA ARG A 321 20.71 -3.22 -12.20
C ARG A 321 21.40 -3.52 -10.86
N ASP A 322 21.02 -2.91 -9.73
CA ASP A 322 21.73 -3.10 -8.44
C ASP A 322 20.98 -4.07 -7.51
N ASN A 323 21.12 -5.38 -7.80
CA ASN A 323 20.44 -6.47 -7.10
C ASN A 323 20.81 -6.52 -5.61
N ALA A 324 22.09 -6.28 -5.26
CA ALA A 324 22.54 -6.33 -3.88
C ALA A 324 21.89 -5.23 -3.03
N ARG A 325 21.75 -4.02 -3.60
CA ARG A 325 21.03 -2.93 -2.95
C ARG A 325 19.54 -3.23 -2.82
N PHE A 326 18.92 -3.80 -3.85
CA PHE A 326 17.51 -4.19 -3.78
C PHE A 326 17.25 -5.21 -2.67
N ILE A 327 18.06 -6.27 -2.58
CA ILE A 327 17.96 -7.29 -1.53
C ILE A 327 17.97 -6.64 -0.14
N ARG A 328 18.92 -5.76 0.13
CA ARG A 328 19.02 -5.07 1.43
C ARG A 328 17.82 -4.17 1.72
N LYS A 329 17.35 -3.40 0.73
CA LYS A 329 16.28 -2.41 0.94
C LYS A 329 14.89 -3.00 1.03
N GLN A 330 14.66 -4.12 0.35
CA GLN A 330 13.44 -4.90 0.48
C GLN A 330 13.45 -5.76 1.75
N GLY A 331 14.60 -5.87 2.44
CA GLY A 331 14.76 -6.75 3.59
C GLY A 331 14.66 -8.23 3.22
N LEU A 332 15.04 -8.61 1.98
CA LEU A 332 15.01 -10.01 1.53
C LEU A 332 16.00 -10.87 2.33
N ASP A 333 17.06 -10.26 2.86
CA ASP A 333 18.05 -10.84 3.76
C ASP A 333 17.60 -10.91 5.23
N ARG A 334 16.35 -10.53 5.53
CA ARG A 334 15.75 -10.59 6.86
C ARG A 334 14.59 -11.58 6.90
N LEU A 335 14.44 -12.23 8.04
CA LEU A 335 13.32 -13.12 8.35
C LEU A 335 12.17 -12.31 8.95
N PHE A 336 10.99 -12.41 8.35
CA PHE A 336 9.76 -11.79 8.84
C PHE A 336 8.68 -12.82 9.18
N LEU A 337 7.77 -12.47 10.09
CA LEU A 337 6.58 -13.25 10.40
C LEU A 337 5.35 -12.34 10.44
N GLU A 338 4.29 -12.71 9.74
CA GLU A 338 2.99 -12.05 9.86
C GLU A 338 2.15 -12.73 10.96
N CYS A 339 1.91 -12.03 12.07
CA CYS A 339 0.90 -12.41 13.07
C CYS A 339 0.36 -11.17 13.80
N ASP A 340 -0.84 -11.28 14.38
CA ASP A 340 -1.57 -10.14 15.00
C ASP A 340 -1.74 -8.92 14.06
N THR A 341 -1.88 -9.15 12.75
CA THR A 341 -1.93 -8.08 11.72
C THR A 341 -0.71 -7.15 11.74
N HIS A 342 0.46 -7.69 12.07
CA HIS A 342 1.76 -6.99 12.09
C HIS A 342 2.85 -7.86 11.42
N MET A 343 3.82 -7.23 10.74
CA MET A 343 5.01 -7.91 10.22
C MET A 343 6.19 -7.75 11.18
N TRP A 344 6.50 -8.83 11.89
CA TRP A 344 7.57 -8.89 12.88
C TRP A 344 8.91 -9.22 12.21
N ARG A 345 9.94 -8.42 12.46
CA ARG A 345 11.32 -8.77 12.05
C ARG A 345 11.94 -9.66 13.12
N LEU A 346 12.41 -10.84 12.73
CA LEU A 346 12.90 -11.87 13.67
C LEU A 346 14.42 -12.05 13.66
N GLY A 347 15.09 -11.56 12.64
CA GLY A 347 16.55 -11.59 12.52
C GLY A 347 17.01 -11.75 11.07
N ASP A 348 18.27 -12.12 10.91
CA ASP A 348 18.90 -12.26 9.59
C ASP A 348 18.69 -13.64 9.00
N ARG A 349 18.67 -13.72 7.67
CA ARG A 349 18.70 -14.99 6.93
C ARG A 349 19.62 -14.87 5.72
N LYS A 350 20.09 -16.01 5.22
CA LYS A 350 20.86 -16.07 3.98
C LYS A 350 19.90 -16.08 2.78
N ILE A 351 20.34 -15.47 1.68
CA ILE A 351 19.71 -15.65 0.38
C ILE A 351 20.18 -17.03 -0.15
N PRO A 352 19.27 -17.94 -0.54
CA PRO A 352 19.65 -19.27 -1.05
C PRO A 352 20.58 -19.16 -2.26
N GLU A 353 21.57 -20.06 -2.33
CA GLU A 353 22.44 -20.20 -3.51
C GLU A 353 21.70 -20.95 -4.61
N GLY A 354 21.74 -20.42 -5.84
CA GLY A 354 20.81 -20.87 -6.88
C GLY A 354 19.43 -20.29 -6.57
N ILE A 355 19.10 -19.20 -7.24
CA ILE A 355 17.86 -18.47 -6.99
C ILE A 355 16.71 -19.34 -7.49
N ALA A 356 16.03 -20.02 -6.60
CA ALA A 356 14.71 -20.54 -6.90
C ALA A 356 13.80 -20.57 -5.68
N VAL A 357 12.53 -20.69 -6.00
CA VAL A 357 11.40 -20.30 -5.16
C VAL A 357 10.90 -21.51 -4.40
N ASP A 358 11.22 -21.55 -3.11
CA ASP A 358 10.39 -22.30 -2.16
C ASP A 358 9.31 -21.36 -1.64
N GLY A 359 8.04 -21.79 -1.71
CA GLY A 359 6.93 -21.08 -1.09
C GLY A 359 7.19 -20.79 0.40
N ARG A 360 8.00 -21.62 1.08
CA ARG A 360 8.44 -21.38 2.47
C ARG A 360 9.31 -20.14 2.62
N PHE A 361 10.20 -19.83 1.67
CA PHE A 361 11.04 -18.62 1.74
C PHE A 361 10.15 -17.36 1.74
N TYR A 362 9.18 -17.32 0.82
CA TYR A 362 8.30 -16.17 0.65
C TYR A 362 7.18 -16.07 1.69
N THR A 363 6.86 -17.16 2.39
CA THR A 363 5.96 -17.15 3.56
C THR A 363 6.49 -16.24 4.67
N TYR A 364 7.81 -16.12 4.80
CA TYR A 364 8.48 -15.33 5.85
C TYR A 364 9.21 -14.10 5.29
N THR A 365 8.66 -13.49 4.24
CA THR A 365 9.26 -12.38 3.50
C THR A 365 8.38 -11.13 3.58
N LEU A 366 9.01 -9.96 3.78
CA LEU A 366 8.36 -8.66 3.62
C LEU A 366 8.13 -8.34 2.14
N LEU A 367 6.98 -7.75 1.79
CA LEU A 367 6.65 -7.36 0.41
C LEU A 367 6.87 -8.52 -0.61
N PRO A 368 6.39 -9.75 -0.33
CA PRO A 368 6.81 -10.91 -1.12
C PRO A 368 6.36 -10.84 -2.58
N ALA A 369 5.21 -10.23 -2.86
CA ALA A 369 4.69 -10.08 -4.22
C ALA A 369 5.55 -9.16 -5.11
N GLU A 370 6.48 -8.38 -4.54
CA GLU A 370 7.38 -7.50 -5.30
C GLU A 370 8.62 -8.23 -5.83
N SER A 371 8.83 -9.50 -5.48
CA SER A 371 9.95 -10.29 -6.01
C SER A 371 9.60 -11.76 -6.30
N PHE A 372 8.60 -12.35 -5.64
CA PHE A 372 8.23 -13.75 -5.83
C PHE A 372 8.03 -14.10 -7.31
N PHE A 373 7.18 -13.35 -8.03
CA PHE A 373 6.85 -13.68 -9.42
C PHE A 373 8.04 -13.48 -10.36
N HIS A 374 8.88 -12.48 -10.12
CA HIS A 374 10.14 -12.26 -10.87
C HIS A 374 11.10 -13.43 -10.66
N THR A 375 11.34 -13.77 -9.40
CA THR A 375 12.24 -14.85 -8.99
C THR A 375 11.78 -16.20 -9.55
N VAL A 376 10.47 -16.51 -9.51
CA VAL A 376 9.92 -17.71 -10.16
C VAL A 376 10.19 -17.65 -11.66
N LEU A 377 9.73 -16.59 -12.33
CA LEU A 377 9.70 -16.53 -13.78
C LEU A 377 11.10 -16.64 -14.38
N GLU A 378 12.05 -15.83 -13.91
CA GLU A 378 13.44 -15.77 -14.39
C GLU A 378 14.22 -17.07 -14.19
N ASN A 379 13.78 -17.95 -13.28
CA ASN A 379 14.43 -19.23 -12.97
C ASN A 379 13.63 -20.45 -13.43
N SER A 380 12.45 -20.24 -14.00
CA SER A 380 11.59 -21.28 -14.53
C SER A 380 11.89 -21.60 -16.01
N ALA A 381 11.27 -22.66 -16.52
CA ALA A 381 11.26 -22.96 -17.96
C ALA A 381 10.59 -21.84 -18.81
N HIS A 382 9.83 -20.92 -18.19
CA HIS A 382 9.16 -19.81 -18.86
C HIS A 382 9.98 -18.52 -18.88
N CYS A 383 11.25 -18.53 -18.47
CA CYS A 383 12.07 -17.32 -18.33
C CYS A 383 12.17 -16.46 -19.61
N GLN A 384 12.03 -17.07 -20.79
CA GLN A 384 12.07 -16.35 -22.08
C GLN A 384 10.79 -15.55 -22.39
N THR A 385 9.74 -15.70 -21.59
CA THR A 385 8.46 -15.00 -21.79
C THR A 385 8.38 -13.66 -21.04
N MET A 386 9.42 -13.31 -20.27
CA MET A 386 9.42 -12.09 -19.45
C MET A 386 9.60 -10.84 -20.31
N VAL A 387 8.71 -9.88 -20.09
CA VAL A 387 8.82 -8.51 -20.62
C VAL A 387 9.00 -7.56 -19.44
N ASP A 388 10.12 -6.83 -19.40
CA ASP A 388 10.45 -5.85 -18.33
C ASP A 388 9.61 -4.55 -18.41
N ASN A 389 8.30 -4.72 -18.43
CA ASN A 389 7.28 -3.69 -18.40
C ASN A 389 6.00 -4.30 -17.82
N ASN A 390 5.54 -3.79 -16.68
CA ASN A 390 4.28 -4.22 -16.05
C ASN A 390 3.03 -3.55 -16.63
N LEU A 391 3.20 -2.71 -17.67
CA LEU A 391 2.14 -1.95 -18.32
C LEU A 391 1.44 -0.93 -17.40
N ARG A 392 2.09 -0.53 -16.30
CA ARG A 392 1.58 0.45 -15.34
C ARG A 392 2.37 1.75 -15.37
N LEU A 393 1.69 2.86 -15.05
CA LEU A 393 2.32 4.09 -14.61
C LEU A 393 2.11 4.27 -13.10
N THR A 394 3.19 4.27 -12.33
CA THR A 394 3.13 4.43 -10.86
C THR A 394 3.68 5.80 -10.45
N ASN A 395 2.86 6.59 -9.75
CA ASN A 395 3.20 7.98 -9.41
C ASN A 395 4.18 8.10 -8.23
N TRP A 396 5.43 7.69 -8.42
CA TRP A 396 6.45 7.81 -7.40
C TRP A 396 6.95 9.24 -7.25
N ASN A 397 6.79 9.80 -6.05
CA ASN A 397 7.53 10.98 -5.60
C ASN A 397 8.13 10.68 -4.22
N ARG A 398 9.38 10.22 -4.21
CA ARG A 398 10.03 9.71 -2.99
C ARG A 398 10.16 10.75 -1.88
N LYS A 399 10.28 12.05 -2.22
CA LYS A 399 10.34 13.14 -1.24
C LYS A 399 9.07 13.23 -0.39
N LEU A 400 7.92 12.85 -0.97
CA LEU A 400 6.63 12.90 -0.31
C LEU A 400 6.17 11.53 0.20
N GLY A 401 6.46 10.46 -0.55
CA GLY A 401 5.94 9.11 -0.30
C GLY A 401 6.77 8.20 0.61
N CYS A 402 8.05 8.53 0.87
CA CYS A 402 8.96 7.73 1.71
C CYS A 402 9.13 8.35 3.11
N LYS A 403 8.11 8.26 3.96
CA LYS A 403 8.12 8.86 5.32
C LYS A 403 8.11 7.84 6.45
N CYS A 404 8.34 6.55 6.14
CA CYS A 404 8.24 5.45 7.11
C CYS A 404 6.87 5.40 7.83
N GLN A 405 5.81 5.77 7.13
CA GLN A 405 4.46 5.88 7.68
C GLN A 405 3.87 4.54 8.17
N TYR A 406 4.44 3.41 7.75
CA TYR A 406 3.97 2.06 8.07
C TYR A 406 4.66 1.41 9.28
N LYS A 407 5.51 2.15 10.02
CA LYS A 407 6.29 1.60 11.15
C LYS A 407 5.45 0.95 12.26
N HIS A 408 4.17 1.29 12.35
CA HIS A 408 3.23 0.72 13.31
C HIS A 408 2.56 -0.58 12.83
N ILE A 409 2.78 -0.97 11.56
CA ILE A 409 2.23 -2.18 10.91
C ILE A 409 3.35 -3.18 10.60
N VAL A 410 4.55 -2.68 10.31
CA VAL A 410 5.69 -3.50 9.93
C VAL A 410 6.96 -3.01 10.63
N ASP A 411 7.86 -3.93 10.97
CA ASP A 411 9.18 -3.62 11.51
C ASP A 411 10.18 -3.23 10.41
N TRP A 412 9.76 -2.31 9.53
CA TRP A 412 10.53 -1.81 8.38
C TRP A 412 10.04 -0.42 7.95
N CYS A 413 10.85 0.31 7.18
CA CYS A 413 10.44 1.58 6.59
C CYS A 413 10.04 1.40 5.12
N GLY A 414 8.82 1.84 4.80
CA GLY A 414 8.25 1.74 3.47
C GLY A 414 8.08 3.07 2.75
N CYS A 415 7.83 2.98 1.45
CA CYS A 415 7.37 4.09 0.61
C CYS A 415 5.99 3.76 0.01
N SER A 416 5.26 4.77 -0.45
CA SER A 416 4.09 4.54 -1.30
C SER A 416 3.97 5.61 -2.39
N PRO A 417 3.37 5.27 -3.54
CA PRO A 417 3.13 6.24 -4.60
C PRO A 417 2.16 7.34 -4.14
N ASN A 418 2.28 8.51 -4.75
CA ASN A 418 1.39 9.63 -4.54
C ASN A 418 0.09 9.46 -5.35
N ASP A 419 -0.93 10.22 -4.98
CA ASP A 419 -2.14 10.33 -5.80
C ASP A 419 -1.91 11.31 -6.95
N PHE A 420 -2.41 10.98 -8.13
CA PHE A 420 -2.36 11.85 -9.30
C PHE A 420 -3.21 13.12 -9.11
N LYS A 421 -2.84 14.19 -9.82
CA LYS A 421 -3.53 15.48 -9.83
C LYS A 421 -3.84 15.91 -11.27
N PRO A 422 -4.71 16.92 -11.50
CA PRO A 422 -5.01 17.42 -12.85
C PRO A 422 -3.78 17.75 -13.68
N SER A 423 -2.72 18.28 -13.05
CA SER A 423 -1.44 18.57 -13.69
C SER A 423 -0.71 17.35 -14.26
N ASP A 424 -1.06 16.13 -13.83
CA ASP A 424 -0.45 14.89 -14.31
C ASP A 424 -1.10 14.33 -15.58
N LEU A 425 -2.24 14.88 -16.04
CA LEU A 425 -2.97 14.37 -17.22
C LEU A 425 -2.09 14.13 -18.46
N PRO A 426 -1.15 15.03 -18.83
CA PRO A 426 -0.28 14.81 -19.99
C PRO A 426 0.58 13.53 -19.89
N ARG A 427 0.88 13.06 -18.68
CA ARG A 427 1.70 11.84 -18.45
C ARG A 427 0.99 10.57 -18.94
N PHE A 428 -0.34 10.58 -18.98
CA PHE A 428 -1.13 9.44 -19.50
C PHE A 428 -1.16 9.43 -21.03
N GLN A 429 -1.06 10.60 -21.66
CA GLN A 429 -1.10 10.74 -23.12
C GLN A 429 0.28 10.48 -23.75
N GLN A 430 1.36 10.90 -23.07
CA GLN A 430 2.72 10.93 -23.62
C GLN A 430 3.62 9.79 -23.10
N ALA A 431 3.03 8.66 -22.68
CA ALA A 431 3.81 7.53 -22.19
C ALA A 431 4.68 6.93 -23.33
N SER A 432 6.00 6.92 -23.15
CA SER A 432 6.97 6.41 -24.13
C SER A 432 6.98 4.88 -24.28
N ARG A 433 6.35 4.18 -23.33
CA ARG A 433 6.19 2.72 -23.33
C ARG A 433 4.70 2.36 -23.25
N PRO A 434 4.30 1.17 -23.73
CA PRO A 434 2.93 0.69 -23.56
C PRO A 434 2.53 0.66 -22.08
N THR A 435 1.45 1.37 -21.76
CA THR A 435 0.84 1.43 -20.42
C THR A 435 -0.68 1.48 -20.56
N PHE A 436 -1.37 0.74 -19.69
CA PHE A 436 -2.83 0.59 -19.74
C PHE A 436 -3.53 0.96 -18.44
N PHE A 437 -2.80 0.93 -17.31
CA PHE A 437 -3.32 1.34 -16.01
C PHE A 437 -2.34 2.27 -15.31
N ALA A 438 -2.85 3.09 -14.39
CA ALA A 438 -2.03 3.97 -13.55
C ALA A 438 -2.50 3.93 -12.10
N ARG A 439 -1.60 4.30 -11.17
CA ARG A 439 -1.90 4.47 -9.74
C ARG A 439 -1.02 5.53 -9.06
N LYS A 440 -1.49 6.22 -8.02
CA LYS A 440 -2.77 6.03 -7.31
C LYS A 440 -3.81 7.11 -7.61
N PHE A 441 -5.08 6.76 -7.48
CA PHE A 441 -6.21 7.68 -7.56
C PHE A 441 -7.07 7.54 -6.30
N GLU A 442 -7.31 8.66 -5.61
CA GLU A 442 -8.20 8.72 -4.46
C GLU A 442 -9.16 9.89 -4.64
N ALA A 443 -10.46 9.60 -4.71
CA ALA A 443 -11.49 10.61 -4.95
C ALA A 443 -11.53 11.70 -3.85
N SER A 444 -11.20 11.32 -2.61
CA SER A 444 -11.05 12.26 -1.48
C SER A 444 -9.86 13.21 -1.61
N VAL A 445 -8.90 12.92 -2.50
CA VAL A 445 -7.68 13.69 -2.71
C VAL A 445 -7.75 14.50 -4.01
N SER A 446 -8.26 13.92 -5.09
CA SER A 446 -8.57 14.64 -6.33
C SER A 446 -9.53 13.82 -7.20
N GLN A 447 -10.79 14.23 -7.24
CA GLN A 447 -11.78 13.62 -8.14
C GLN A 447 -11.66 14.15 -9.58
N ASP A 448 -11.17 15.38 -9.76
CA ASP A 448 -11.10 16.06 -11.05
C ASP A 448 -10.26 15.31 -12.08
N ILE A 449 -9.08 14.81 -11.68
CA ILE A 449 -8.23 14.02 -12.58
C ILE A 449 -8.91 12.72 -13.02
N ILE A 450 -9.70 12.10 -12.13
CA ILE A 450 -10.46 10.88 -12.45
C ILE A 450 -11.56 11.21 -13.47
N SER A 451 -12.24 12.34 -13.28
CA SER A 451 -13.27 12.81 -14.22
C SER A 451 -12.71 13.23 -15.58
N GLN A 452 -11.55 13.88 -15.62
CA GLN A 452 -10.88 14.21 -16.88
C GLN A 452 -10.45 12.94 -17.62
N LEU A 453 -9.94 11.95 -16.89
CA LEU A 453 -9.53 10.67 -17.46
C LEU A 453 -10.72 9.85 -17.99
N ASP A 454 -11.85 9.83 -17.27
CA ASP A 454 -13.10 9.23 -17.75
C ASP A 454 -13.58 9.88 -19.05
N SER A 455 -13.69 11.20 -19.05
CA SER A 455 -14.13 11.94 -20.23
C SER A 455 -13.21 11.75 -21.42
N TYR A 456 -11.90 11.61 -21.17
CA TYR A 456 -10.92 11.32 -22.20
C TYR A 456 -11.06 9.91 -22.79
N LEU A 457 -11.37 8.91 -21.96
CA LEU A 457 -11.46 7.50 -22.40
C LEU A 457 -12.82 7.13 -22.99
N PHE A 458 -13.90 7.67 -22.44
CA PHE A 458 -15.26 7.22 -22.71
C PHE A 458 -16.19 8.33 -23.22
N GLY A 459 -15.65 9.55 -23.41
CA GLY A 459 -16.44 10.73 -23.74
C GLY A 459 -17.11 11.36 -22.51
N ALA A 460 -17.61 12.59 -22.68
CA ALA A 460 -18.35 13.27 -21.63
C ALA A 460 -19.64 12.50 -21.31
N TYR A 461 -20.00 12.42 -20.03
CA TYR A 461 -21.33 11.95 -19.65
C TYR A 461 -22.37 12.85 -20.31
N ALA A 462 -23.42 12.25 -20.90
CA ALA A 462 -24.58 13.01 -21.34
C ALA A 462 -25.08 13.85 -20.15
N SER A 463 -25.31 15.15 -20.39
CA SER A 463 -25.86 16.04 -19.37
C SER A 463 -27.15 15.42 -18.85
N ALA A 464 -27.14 14.98 -17.59
CA ALA A 464 -28.34 14.51 -16.94
C ALA A 464 -29.33 15.67 -16.99
N GLY A 465 -30.44 15.49 -17.70
CA GLY A 465 -31.53 16.45 -17.69
C GLY A 465 -31.90 16.77 -16.24
N ASP A 466 -32.01 18.05 -15.95
CA ASP A 466 -32.40 18.56 -14.64
C ASP A 466 -33.67 17.87 -14.13
N GLY A 467 -33.60 17.31 -12.93
CA GLY A 467 -34.79 16.81 -12.24
C GLY A 467 -34.48 15.90 -11.07
N ARG A 468 -34.16 16.48 -9.89
CA ARG A 468 -34.19 15.94 -8.50
C ARG A 468 -33.69 14.50 -8.19
N SER A 469 -33.26 13.71 -9.17
CA SER A 469 -33.02 12.25 -9.10
C SER A 469 -31.53 11.88 -9.00
N GLY A 470 -30.65 12.87 -8.82
CA GLY A 470 -29.20 12.67 -8.71
C GLY A 470 -28.65 12.57 -7.28
N LEU A 471 -29.50 12.62 -6.25
CA LEU A 471 -29.06 12.66 -4.84
C LEU A 471 -29.37 11.35 -4.11
N SER A 472 -28.42 10.80 -3.35
CA SER A 472 -28.68 9.66 -2.46
C SER A 472 -29.48 10.08 -1.23
N ASP A 473 -30.31 9.23 -0.64
CA ASP A 473 -31.20 9.55 0.51
C ASP A 473 -30.50 10.10 1.75
N ALA A 474 -29.23 9.76 2.00
CA ALA A 474 -28.45 10.37 3.08
C ALA A 474 -28.09 11.83 2.75
N ALA A 475 -27.78 12.12 1.49
CA ALA A 475 -27.57 13.47 1.00
C ALA A 475 -28.90 14.22 0.98
N LEU A 476 -29.99 13.57 0.55
CA LEU A 476 -31.33 14.13 0.61
C LEU A 476 -31.75 14.44 2.07
N SER A 477 -31.53 13.55 3.02
CA SER A 477 -31.83 13.76 4.45
C SER A 477 -30.97 14.86 5.08
N HIS A 478 -29.68 14.95 4.71
CA HIS A 478 -28.83 16.06 5.11
C HIS A 478 -29.27 17.37 4.44
N TYR A 479 -29.64 17.38 3.17
CA TYR A 479 -30.18 18.56 2.48
C TYR A 479 -31.53 19.00 3.06
N HIS A 480 -32.40 18.06 3.43
CA HIS A 480 -33.65 18.34 4.15
C HIS A 480 -33.40 18.81 5.59
N ALA A 481 -32.38 18.31 6.29
CA ALA A 481 -31.98 18.80 7.61
C ALA A 481 -31.34 20.20 7.54
N PHE A 482 -30.50 20.45 6.53
CA PHE A 482 -29.89 21.76 6.28
C PHE A 482 -30.92 22.79 5.80
N ALA A 483 -31.92 22.40 5.00
CA ALA A 483 -33.05 23.25 4.63
C ALA A 483 -33.92 23.59 5.86
N ARG A 484 -34.23 22.61 6.72
CA ARG A 484 -34.94 22.85 7.98
C ARG A 484 -34.16 23.75 8.94
N MET A 485 -32.84 23.61 8.99
CA MET A 485 -31.96 24.48 9.78
C MET A 485 -31.94 25.92 9.22
N GLY A 486 -31.97 26.10 7.90
CA GLY A 486 -32.09 27.41 7.25
C GLY A 486 -33.45 28.10 7.51
N LEU A 487 -34.54 27.34 7.45
CA LEU A 487 -35.89 27.85 7.73
C LEU A 487 -36.08 28.21 9.21
N SER A 488 -35.59 27.37 10.13
CA SER A 488 -35.59 27.69 11.56
C SER A 488 -34.78 28.94 11.87
N ARG A 489 -33.66 29.15 11.15
CA ARG A 489 -32.85 30.36 11.28
C ARG A 489 -33.56 31.59 10.72
N ALA A 490 -34.25 31.47 9.58
CA ALA A 490 -35.05 32.54 8.98
C ALA A 490 -36.20 33.00 9.91
N ALA A 491 -36.95 32.05 10.47
CA ALA A 491 -38.00 32.34 11.45
C ALA A 491 -37.45 33.03 12.72
N SER A 492 -36.27 32.62 13.19
CA SER A 492 -35.61 33.25 14.35
C SER A 492 -34.90 34.59 14.03
N SER A 493 -34.75 34.95 12.75
CA SER A 493 -34.09 36.19 12.33
C SER A 493 -35.04 37.36 12.12
N LEU A 494 -36.36 37.14 12.20
CA LEU A 494 -37.37 38.18 12.12
C LEU A 494 -37.35 39.00 13.43
N GLN A 495 -36.89 40.25 13.38
CA GLN A 495 -37.05 41.21 14.48
C GLN A 495 -38.34 42.00 14.25
N GLY A 496 -39.46 41.45 14.73
CA GLY A 496 -40.80 42.01 14.58
C GLY A 496 -41.77 41.53 15.66
N HIS A 497 -43.01 42.01 15.61
CA HIS A 497 -44.03 41.74 16.63
C HIS A 497 -44.27 40.22 16.78
N PRO A 498 -44.38 39.66 18.00
CA PRO A 498 -44.44 38.20 18.25
C PRO A 498 -45.65 37.45 17.66
N LYS A 499 -46.49 38.11 16.85
CA LYS A 499 -47.61 37.53 16.11
C LYS A 499 -47.39 37.52 14.59
N ASP A 500 -46.27 38.05 14.12
CA ASP A 500 -45.92 38.06 12.71
C ASP A 500 -45.29 36.72 12.32
N ASN A 501 -46.11 35.87 11.70
CA ASN A 501 -45.72 34.54 11.24
C ASN A 501 -45.41 34.50 9.74
N SER A 502 -45.16 35.66 9.11
CA SER A 502 -44.86 35.75 7.67
C SER A 502 -43.65 34.91 7.22
N CYS A 503 -42.75 34.56 8.16
CA CYS A 503 -41.59 33.70 7.91
C CYS A 503 -41.72 32.28 8.52
N SER A 504 -42.90 31.89 8.99
CA SER A 504 -43.17 30.53 9.46
C SER A 504 -43.68 29.68 8.29
N CYS A 505 -43.00 28.56 8.01
CA CYS A 505 -43.37 27.62 6.95
C CYS A 505 -43.65 26.25 7.56
N HIS A 506 -44.87 25.74 7.40
CA HIS A 506 -45.24 24.36 7.75
C HIS A 506 -45.24 23.46 6.51
N TYR A 507 -44.75 22.22 6.66
CA TYR A 507 -44.84 21.20 5.61
C TYR A 507 -46.21 20.51 5.68
N LEU A 508 -46.89 20.37 4.53
CA LEU A 508 -47.90 19.32 4.28
C LEU A 508 -47.19 18.05 3.82
#